data_AF-A0A6M2ABS6-F1
#
_entry.id   AF-A0A6M2ABS6-F1
#
_cell.length_a   1.000
_cell.length_b   1.000
_cell.length_c   1.000
_cell.angle_alpha   90.00
_cell.angle_beta   90.00
_cell.angle_gamma   90.00
#
_symmetry.space_group_name_H-M   'P 1'
#
loop_
_entity.id
_entity.type
_entity.pdbx_description
1 polymer ?
#
loop_
_entity_poly.entity_id
_entity_poly.type
_entity_poly.pdbx_seq_one_letter_code
_entity_poly.pdbx_strand_id
1 'polypeptide(L)'
;MSSVLDKLTKIEALIQRASFQGEKQAAILAKQRILNAFHQQAQKAIEYKVSFDSPWKKRLFITLCAKYDFSTYRYYRQKYT
;
A
#
# COMPACT_ATOMS: atom_id res chain seq x y z
N MET A 1 -9.92 15.33 2.77
CA MET A 1 -8.58 14.70 2.70
C MET A 1 -8.15 14.72 1.23
N SER A 2 -7.13 15.49 0.83
CA SER A 2 -6.70 15.52 -0.58
C SER A 2 -6.08 14.19 -0.97
N SER A 3 -6.53 13.59 -2.07
CA SER A 3 -5.98 12.34 -2.60
C SER A 3 -4.52 12.51 -3.02
N VAL A 4 -3.75 11.41 -3.07
CA VAL A 4 -2.36 11.42 -3.57
C VAL A 4 -2.30 11.96 -5.00
N LEU A 5 -3.33 11.69 -5.79
CA LEU A 5 -3.49 12.22 -7.15
C LEU A 5 -3.55 13.75 -7.16
N ASP A 6 -4.32 14.36 -6.25
CA ASP A 6 -4.46 15.82 -6.15
C ASP A 6 -3.13 16.52 -5.81
N LYS A 7 -2.24 15.84 -5.10
CA LYS A 7 -0.91 16.35 -4.77
C LYS A 7 0.03 16.26 -5.98
N LEU A 8 -0.03 15.17 -6.73
CA LEU A 8 0.78 14.97 -7.93
C LEU A 8 0.39 15.96 -9.04
N THR A 9 -0.91 16.18 -9.28
CA THR A 9 -1.38 17.14 -10.29
C THR A 9 -0.90 18.56 -10.00
N LYS A 10 -0.89 18.98 -8.73
CA LYS A 10 -0.35 20.28 -8.32
C LYS A 10 1.16 20.40 -8.55
N ILE A 11 1.92 19.35 -8.27
CA ILE A 11 3.36 19.33 -8.51
C ILE A 11 3.66 19.36 -10.01
N GLU A 12 2.87 18.67 -10.83
CA GLU A 12 3.03 18.72 -12.29
C GLU A 12 2.72 20.10 -12.87
N ALA A 13 1.68 20.77 -12.37
CA ALA A 13 1.41 22.16 -12.73
C ALA A 13 2.57 23.10 -12.34
N LEU A 14 3.20 22.87 -11.17
CA LEU A 14 4.40 23.61 -10.75
C LEU A 14 5.60 23.35 -11.66
N ILE A 15 5.82 22.10 -12.08
CA ILE A 15 6.90 21.73 -13.01
C ILE A 15 6.71 22.42 -14.37
N GLN A 16 5.47 22.48 -14.87
CA GLN A 16 5.16 23.12 -16.16
C GLN A 16 5.29 24.64 -16.12
N ARG A 17 5.02 25.26 -14.96
CA ARG A 17 5.09 26.71 -14.77
C ARG A 17 6.49 27.22 -14.40
N ALA A 18 7.40 26.35 -13.97
CA ALA A 18 8.73 26.74 -13.51
C ALA A 18 9.54 27.43 -14.63
N SER A 19 9.97 28.66 -14.38
CA SER A 19 10.78 29.44 -15.33
C SER A 19 12.28 29.18 -15.17
N PHE A 20 12.72 28.75 -13.98
CA PHE A 20 14.12 28.45 -13.68
C PHE A 20 14.38 26.95 -13.48
N GLN A 21 15.58 26.53 -13.87
CA GLN A 21 16.02 25.14 -13.80
C GLN A 21 16.03 24.60 -12.36
N GLY A 22 16.40 25.43 -11.38
CA GLY A 22 16.39 25.06 -9.96
C GLY A 22 14.99 24.80 -9.39
N GLU A 23 14.00 25.61 -9.76
CA GLU A 23 12.60 25.43 -9.35
C GLU A 23 12.02 24.14 -9.92
N LYS A 24 12.28 23.90 -11.21
CA LYS A 24 11.88 22.67 -11.89
C LYS A 24 12.48 21.43 -11.21
N GLN A 25 13.76 21.50 -10.85
CA GLN A 25 14.47 20.41 -10.20
C GLN A 25 13.95 20.15 -8.77
N ALA A 26 13.65 21.22 -8.01
CA ALA A 26 13.03 21.11 -6.70
C ALA A 26 11.63 20.46 -6.77
N ALA A 27 10.82 20.83 -7.77
CA ALA A 27 9.49 20.24 -7.96
C ALA A 27 9.55 18.76 -8.38
N ILE A 28 10.52 18.38 -9.22
CA ILE A 28 10.78 16.97 -9.57
C ILE A 28 11.17 16.15 -8.33
N LEU A 29 12.04 16.69 -7.47
CA LEU A 29 12.42 16.02 -6.22
C LEU A 29 11.21 15.86 -5.27
N ALA A 30 10.32 16.85 -5.22
CA ALA A 30 9.08 16.74 -4.44
C ALA A 30 8.16 15.62 -4.97
N LYS A 31 8.01 15.49 -6.29
CA LYS A 31 7.27 14.38 -6.93
C LYS A 31 7.87 13.02 -6.53
N GLN A 32 9.19 12.88 -6.60
CA GLN A 32 9.88 11.64 -6.24
C GLN A 32 9.67 11.25 -4.77
N ARG A 33 9.68 12.21 -3.84
CA ARG A 33 9.40 11.94 -2.41
C ARG A 33 8.00 11.35 -2.19
N ILE A 34 6.99 11.91 -2.88
CA ILE A 34 5.60 11.41 -2.78
C ILE A 34 5.49 10.01 -3.37
N LEU A 35 6.08 9.77 -4.54
CA LEU A 35 6.08 8.45 -5.17
C LEU A 35 6.80 7.41 -4.30
N ASN A 36 7.94 7.75 -3.71
CA ASN A 36 8.67 6.86 -2.82
C ASN A 36 7.88 6.54 -1.54
N ALA A 37 7.24 7.55 -0.94
CA ALA A 37 6.37 7.34 0.22
C ALA A 37 5.16 6.45 -0.13
N PHE A 38 4.55 6.65 -1.30
CA PHE A 38 3.45 5.81 -1.77
C PHE A 38 3.90 4.37 -2.02
N HIS A 39 5.05 4.18 -2.66
CA HIS A 39 5.59 2.85 -2.93
C HIS A 39 5.93 2.10 -1.63
N GLN A 40 6.52 2.78 -0.64
CA GLN A 40 6.75 2.21 0.69
C GLN A 40 5.44 1.85 1.41
N GLN A 41 4.36 2.62 1.19
CA GLN A 41 3.06 2.32 1.77
C GLN A 41 2.35 1.17 1.07
N ALA A 42 2.45 1.08 -0.26
CA ALA A 42 1.92 -0.02 -1.06
C ALA A 42 2.62 -1.36 -0.79
N GLN A 43 3.88 -1.34 -0.35
CA GLN A 43 4.64 -2.53 0.03
C GLN A 43 4.25 -3.11 1.39
N LYS A 44 3.49 -2.39 2.23
CA LYS A 44 3.01 -2.97 3.49
C LYS A 44 1.89 -3.95 3.17
N ALA A 45 2.20 -5.24 3.24
CA ALA A 45 1.20 -6.29 3.22
C ALA A 45 0.15 -5.99 4.29
N ILE A 46 -1.10 -5.81 3.88
CA ILE A 46 -2.20 -5.59 4.82
C ILE A 46 -2.54 -6.95 5.41
N GLU A 47 -2.14 -7.14 6.66
CA GLU A 47 -2.38 -8.36 7.40
C GLU A 47 -3.81 -8.36 7.98
N TYR A 48 -4.55 -9.44 7.73
CA TYR A 48 -5.89 -9.63 8.27
C TYR A 48 -5.91 -10.78 9.26
N LYS A 49 -6.43 -10.54 10.46
CA LYS A 49 -6.70 -11.58 11.45
C LYS A 49 -8.15 -12.00 11.35
N VAL A 50 -8.40 -13.27 11.05
CA VAL A 50 -9.73 -13.87 11.03
C VAL A 50 -9.81 -14.97 12.09
N SER A 51 -10.80 -14.89 12.97
CA SER A 51 -11.07 -15.89 14.00
C SER A 51 -12.31 -16.70 13.61
N PHE A 52 -12.30 -18.00 13.90
CA PHE A 52 -13.40 -18.90 13.57
C PHE A 52 -13.82 -19.71 14.81
N ASP A 53 -15.13 -19.82 15.05
CA ASP A 53 -15.68 -20.62 16.15
C ASP A 53 -15.76 -22.13 15.82
N SER A 54 -15.53 -22.50 14.55
CA SER A 54 -15.63 -23.88 14.08
C SER A 54 -14.39 -24.30 13.28
N PRO A 55 -13.82 -25.49 13.55
CA PRO A 55 -12.72 -26.04 12.76
C PRO A 55 -13.05 -26.18 11.27
N TRP A 56 -14.32 -26.43 10.92
CA TRP A 56 -14.76 -26.59 9.54
C TRP A 56 -14.71 -25.28 8.76
N LYS A 57 -15.21 -24.19 9.35
CA LYS A 57 -15.20 -22.84 8.73
C LYS A 57 -13.76 -22.37 8.46
N LYS A 58 -12.84 -22.67 9.38
CA LYS A 58 -11.41 -22.37 9.21
C LYS A 58 -10.81 -23.10 8.01
N ARG A 59 -11.09 -24.40 7.86
CA ARG A 59 -10.58 -25.20 6.72
C ARG A 59 -11.11 -24.66 5.40
N LEU A 60 -12.41 -24.34 5.33
CA LEU A 60 -13.01 -23.74 4.13
C LEU A 60 -12.39 -22.37 3.80
N PHE A 61 -12.10 -21.55 4.80
CA PHE A 61 -11.44 -20.28 4.56
C PHE A 61 -10.03 -20.44 4.01
N ILE A 62 -9.24 -21.37 4.56
CA ILE A 62 -7.88 -21.65 4.07
C ILE A 62 -7.92 -22.17 2.63
N THR A 63 -8.88 -23.03 2.27
CA THR A 63 -9.00 -23.51 0.88
C THR A 63 -9.39 -22.39 -0.07
N LEU A 64 -10.24 -21.44 0.35
CA LEU A 64 -10.54 -20.25 -0.43
C LEU A 64 -9.30 -19.37 -0.61
N CYS A 65 -8.52 -19.13 0.46
CA CYS A 65 -7.27 -18.39 0.35
C CYS A 65 -6.32 -19.04 -0.66
N ALA A 66 -6.13 -20.35 -0.59
CA ALA A 66 -5.30 -21.09 -1.54
C ALA A 66 -5.83 -21.01 -2.98
N LYS A 67 -7.16 -21.01 -3.18
CA LYS A 67 -7.79 -20.90 -4.51
C LYS A 67 -7.57 -19.54 -5.17
N TYR A 68 -7.49 -18.47 -4.38
CA TYR A 68 -7.31 -17.10 -4.86
C TYR A 68 -5.89 -16.57 -4.66
N ASP A 69 -4.91 -17.46 -4.48
CA ASP A 69 -3.49 -17.12 -4.33
C ASP A 69 -3.19 -16.18 -3.14
N PHE A 70 -3.98 -16.26 -2.06
CA PHE A 70 -3.70 -15.55 -0.82
C PHE A 70 -2.77 -16.37 0.09
N SER A 71 -1.67 -15.75 0.51
CA SER A 71 -0.73 -16.34 1.47
C SER A 71 -1.31 -16.35 2.88
N THR A 72 -1.60 -17.54 3.39
CA THR A 72 -1.97 -17.74 4.81
C THR A 72 -0.72 -17.96 5.65
N TYR A 73 -0.64 -17.33 6.82
CA TYR A 73 0.47 -17.51 7.76
C TYR A 73 -0.03 -17.56 9.20
N ARG A 74 0.85 -17.94 10.12
CA ARG A 74 0.59 -18.00 11.56
C ARG A 74 1.82 -17.48 12.29
N TYR A 75 1.64 -16.60 13.27
CA TYR A 75 2.78 -16.13 14.07
C TYR A 75 3.33 -17.23 14.96
N TYR A 76 4.62 -17.10 15.30
CA TYR A 76 5.25 -17.95 16.31
C TYR A 76 4.44 -17.90 17.62
N ARG A 77 4.15 -19.07 18.21
CA ARG A 77 3.33 -19.28 19.42
C ARG A 77 1.82 -19.03 19.29
N GLN A 78 1.32 -18.79 18.08
CA GLN A 78 -0.12 -18.62 17.85
C GLN A 78 -0.85 -19.98 17.76
N LYS A 79 -1.40 -20.48 18.87
CA LYS A 79 -2.04 -21.82 18.95
C LYS A 79 -3.52 -21.86 18.54
N TYR A 80 -4.32 -20.88 18.98
CA TYR A 80 -5.80 -20.94 18.92
C TYR A 80 -6.44 -19.94 17.95
N THR A 81 -5.74 -19.57 16.88
CA THR A 81 -6.26 -18.71 15.80
C THR A 81 -5.99 -19.36 14.46
#